data_AF-A0A1T5MXK9-F1
#
_entry.id   AF-A0A1T5MXK9-F1
#
_cell.length_a   1.000
_cell.length_b   1.000
_cell.length_c   1.000
_cell.angle_alpha   90.00
_cell.angle_beta   90.00
_cell.angle_gamma   90.00
#
_symmetry.space_group_name_H-M   'P 1'
#
loop_
_entity.id
_entity.type
_entity.pdbx_description
1 polymer ?
#
loop_
_entity_poly.entity_id
_entity_poly.type
_entity_poly.pdbx_seq_one_letter_code
_entity_poly.pdbx_strand_id
1 'polypeptide(L)' 'MSILDNKKVIIIGDRDGIPGPAIEECVKTVESAEVVFSSTECFV' A
#
# COMPACT_ATOMS: atom_id res chain seq x y z
N MET A 1 9.24 -3.04 16.18
CA MET A 1 9.69 -2.86 14.79
C MET A 1 8.63 -3.48 13.90
N SER A 2 8.12 -2.70 12.96
CA SER A 2 7.16 -3.17 11.97
C SER A 2 7.89 -4.04 10.94
N ILE A 3 7.18 -4.99 10.34
CA ILE A 3 7.72 -5.77 9.22
C ILE A 3 8.07 -4.89 8.00
N LEU A 4 7.48 -3.70 7.92
CA LEU A 4 7.65 -2.76 6.79
C LEU A 4 8.77 -1.74 7.02
N ASP A 5 9.46 -1.77 8.17
CA ASP A 5 10.51 -0.80 8.48
C ASP A 5 11.62 -0.81 7.42
N ASN A 6 11.99 0.38 6.92
CA ASN A 6 12.99 0.63 5.88
C ASN A 6 12.75 -0.14 4.57
N LYS A 7 11.48 -0.40 4.22
CA LYS A 7 11.12 -1.07 2.96
C LYS A 7 10.50 -0.09 1.97
N LYS A 8 10.74 -0.38 0.68
CA LYS A 8 9.97 0.18 -0.43
C LYS A 8 8.75 -0.70 -0.66
N VAL A 9 7.59 -0.08 -0.78
CA VAL A 9 6.29 -0.76 -0.87
C VAL A 9 5.61 -0.37 -2.17
N ILE A 10 5.14 -1.39 -2.90
CA ILE A 10 4.27 -1.24 -4.06
C ILE A 10 2.90 -1.73 -3.64
N ILE A 11 1.86 -0.94 -3.92
CA ILE A 11 0.49 -1.24 -3.55
C ILE A 11 -0.33 -1.46 -4.82
N ILE A 12 -0.97 -2.62 -4.89
CA ILE A 12 -1.97 -2.96 -5.91
C ILE A 12 -3.26 -3.29 -5.16
N GLY A 13 -4.21 -2.37 -5.20
CA GLY A 13 -5.55 -2.56 -4.64
C GLY A 13 -6.50 -3.21 -5.65
N ASP A 14 -7.63 -3.67 -5.13
CA ASP A 14 -8.74 -4.25 -5.89
C ASP A 14 -9.91 -3.25 -5.89
N ARG A 15 -10.46 -2.96 -7.08
CA ARG A 15 -11.64 -2.08 -7.25
C ARG A 15 -12.85 -2.57 -6.46
N ASP A 16 -13.10 -3.87 -6.47
CA ASP A 16 -14.28 -4.50 -5.86
C ASP A 16 -13.95 -4.99 -4.42
N GLY A 17 -12.68 -4.93 -4.03
CA GLY A 17 -12.16 -5.27 -2.69
C GLY A 17 -11.60 -4.07 -1.93
N ILE A 18 -10.31 -4.14 -1.58
CA ILE A 18 -9.62 -3.06 -0.85
C ILE A 18 -8.89 -2.15 -1.84
N PRO A 19 -9.27 -0.86 -1.94
CA PRO A 19 -8.63 0.06 -2.87
C PRO A 19 -7.21 0.41 -2.39
N GLY A 20 -6.31 0.66 -3.35
CA GLY A 20 -4.90 0.98 -3.08
C GLY A 20 -4.70 2.11 -2.06
N PRO A 21 -5.44 3.23 -2.16
CA PRO A 21 -5.37 4.32 -1.17
C PRO A 21 -5.67 3.89 0.27
N ALA A 22 -6.55 2.92 0.49
CA ALA A 22 -6.86 2.44 1.84
C ALA A 22 -5.67 1.67 2.44
N ILE A 23 -4.99 0.86 1.63
CA ILE A 23 -3.77 0.15 2.03
C ILE A 23 -2.65 1.16 2.30
N GLU A 24 -2.53 2.18 1.45
CA GLU A 24 -1.51 3.22 1.58
C GLU A 24 -1.62 3.99 2.90
N GLU A 25 -2.83 4.35 3.32
CA GLU A 25 -3.07 4.98 4.64
C GLU A 25 -2.62 4.09 5.80
N CYS A 26 -2.78 2.77 5.69
CA CYS A 26 -2.24 1.85 6.69
C CYS A 26 -0.70 1.86 6.70
N VAL A 27 -0.06 1.86 5.53
CA VAL A 27 1.41 1.86 5.40
C VAL A 27 2.03 3.14 5.96
N LYS A 28 1.36 4.30 5.82
CA LYS A 28 1.81 5.59 6.38
C LYS A 28 1.97 5.59 7.90
N THR A 29 1.36 4.65 8.62
CA THR A 29 1.56 4.50 10.08
C THR A 29 2.96 3.98 10.45
N VAL A 30 3.73 3.52 9.46
CA VAL A 30 5.12 3.08 9.62
C VAL A 30 6.04 4.19 9.10
N GLU A 31 6.69 4.93 10.00
CA GLU A 31 7.51 6.12 9.66
C GLU A 31 8.62 5.85 8.63
N SER A 32 9.15 4.63 8.56
CA SER A 32 10.26 4.27 7.67
C SER A 32 9.86 3.46 6.43
N ALA A 33 8.56 3.31 6.16
CA ALA A 33 8.07 2.66 4.95
C ALA A 33 7.87 3.70 3.83
N GLU A 34 8.42 3.44 2.65
CA GLU A 34 8.32 4.31 1.48
C GLU A 34 7.39 3.67 0.44
N VAL A 35 6.21 4.24 0.22
CA VAL A 35 5.32 3.81 -0.86
C VAL A 35 5.80 4.45 -2.17
N VAL A 36 6.26 3.61 -3.11
CA VAL A 36 6.84 4.06 -4.39
C VAL A 36 5.87 3.95 -5.55
N PHE A 37 4.78 3.20 -5.38
CA PHE A 37 3.70 3.06 -6.35
C PHE A 37 2.42 2.60 -5.66
N SER A 38 1.28 3.14 -6.10
CA SER A 38 -0.04 2.81 -5.57
C SER A 38 -1.05 2.90 -6.72
N SER A 39 -1.75 1.80 -7.00
CA SER A 39 -2.83 1.75 -7.98
C SER A 39 -3.98 0.88 -7.47
N THR A 40 -5.18 1.12 -7.99
CA THR A 40 -6.33 0.23 -7.80
C THR A 40 -6.66 -0.38 -9.16
N GLU A 41 -6.60 -1.70 -9.23
CA GLU A 41 -6.81 -2.45 -10.47
C GLU A 41 -8.19 -3.11 -10.48
N CYS A 42 -8.69 -3.33 -11.69
CA CYS A 42 -9.93 -4.04 -11.94
C CYS A 42 -9.60 -5.32 -12.73
N PHE A 43 -9.68 -6.49 -12.09
CA PHE A 43 -9.24 -7.76 -12.66
C PHE A 43 -10.31 -8.51 -13.48
N VAL A 44 -11.23 -7.77 -14.12
CA VAL A 44 -12.31 -8.33 -14.97
C VAL A 44 -11.91 -8.47 -16.43
#